data_AF-A0A6F8V391-F1
#
_entry.id   AF-A0A6F8V391-F1
#
_cell.length_a   1.000
_cell.length_b   1.000
_cell.length_c   1.000
_cell.angle_alpha   90.00
_cell.angle_beta   90.00
_cell.angle_gamma   90.00
#
_symmetry.space_group_name_H-M   'P 1'
#
loop_
_entity.id
_entity.type
_entity.pdbx_description
1 polymer ?
#
loop_
_entity_poly.entity_id
_entity_poly.type
_entity_poly.pdbx_seq_one_letter_code
_entity_poly.pdbx_strand_id
1 'polypeptide(L)'
;MRLFLSSNTATGLSVQSGNEIDNISELPDCQIELHTFRSSDAAGAFVAGLELSGSRNTLAWTWEPGAYQRANRTVVVLRLDEPRPEASDVESAVRHVGHDHVHHEATAQAASMDALQARRREAQADADRRTSSLRLAGKVAGFEVYGYASDWVRMGPGIVSFEEEGMVVTVADGHEGNDPSIRDRYAELAPVDTRYDPEERVFVSRPLNNDAEVVRTLRAFQDAVLGCALLRKEAWHAAFVASMKMNPPRRRFITAAAENGVTLAYRRNNLQASAGDLVIGATEFSMLERVGWIRRDGMTASVTDEGFAAADLNPAPAPRL
;
A
#
# COMPACT_ATOMS: atom_id res chain seq x y z
N MET A 1 42.66 9.31 -27.74
CA MET A 1 41.32 9.93 -27.97
C MET A 1 41.28 11.19 -27.10
N ARG A 2 40.80 12.34 -27.60
CA ARG A 2 40.88 13.61 -26.85
C ARG A 2 39.71 13.77 -25.88
N LEU A 3 39.97 14.38 -24.73
CA LEU A 3 39.00 14.71 -23.69
C LEU A 3 38.87 16.23 -23.56
N PHE A 4 37.66 16.67 -23.28
CA PHE A 4 37.26 18.08 -23.22
C PHE A 4 36.50 18.35 -21.92
N LEU A 5 36.71 19.52 -21.33
CA LEU A 5 35.84 20.05 -20.27
C LEU A 5 34.53 20.52 -20.90
N SER A 6 33.41 19.97 -20.43
CA SER A 6 32.08 20.28 -20.97
C SER A 6 31.06 20.41 -19.85
N SER A 7 30.49 21.60 -19.69
CA SER A 7 29.41 21.85 -18.72
C SER A 7 28.07 21.20 -19.10
N ASN A 8 27.98 20.64 -20.32
CA ASN A 8 26.75 20.08 -20.87
C ASN A 8 26.61 18.58 -20.58
N THR A 9 27.59 17.98 -19.91
CA THR A 9 27.60 16.54 -19.58
C THR A 9 27.50 16.33 -18.08
N ALA A 10 26.94 15.20 -17.67
CA ALA A 10 26.78 14.87 -16.26
C ALA A 10 28.12 14.63 -15.54
N THR A 11 29.17 14.26 -16.28
CA THR A 11 30.53 14.09 -15.76
C THR A 11 31.36 15.38 -15.78
N GLY A 12 30.87 16.45 -16.41
CA GLY A 12 31.70 17.64 -16.70
C GLY A 12 32.77 17.41 -17.76
N LEU A 13 32.83 16.20 -18.34
CA LEU A 13 33.79 15.78 -19.36
C LEU A 13 33.07 15.30 -20.60
N SER A 14 33.66 15.54 -21.77
CA SER A 14 33.19 15.04 -23.05
C SER A 14 34.35 14.54 -23.89
N VAL A 15 34.08 13.58 -24.76
CA VAL A 15 35.05 13.09 -25.76
C VAL A 15 34.83 13.72 -27.14
N GLN A 16 33.87 14.64 -27.24
CA GLN A 16 33.45 15.25 -28.49
C GLN A 16 33.63 16.76 -28.55
N SER A 17 33.26 17.47 -27.49
CA SER A 17 33.12 18.92 -27.54
C SER A 17 33.35 19.57 -26.18
N GLY A 18 33.91 20.78 -26.19
CA GLY A 18 34.23 21.53 -24.98
C GLY A 18 35.60 22.19 -25.10
N ASN A 19 36.13 22.67 -23.97
CA ASN A 19 37.50 23.19 -23.90
C ASN A 19 38.48 22.02 -23.83
N GLU A 20 39.49 22.03 -24.69
CA GLU A 20 40.51 20.96 -24.71
C GLU A 20 41.27 20.92 -23.38
N ILE A 21 41.52 19.71 -22.88
CA ILE A 21 42.24 19.48 -21.64
C ILE A 21 43.71 19.25 -21.96
N ASP A 22 44.53 20.25 -21.64
CA ASP A 22 45.97 20.21 -21.93
C ASP A 22 46.79 19.79 -20.70
N ASN A 23 46.23 19.87 -19.49
CA ASN A 23 46.91 19.57 -18.24
C ASN A 23 46.12 18.59 -17.35
N ILE A 24 46.82 17.66 -16.70
CA ILE A 24 46.24 16.70 -15.75
C ILE A 24 45.52 17.36 -14.58
N SER A 25 45.96 18.54 -14.14
CA SER A 25 45.34 19.30 -13.05
C SER A 25 43.91 19.78 -13.35
N GLU A 26 43.50 19.76 -14.62
CA GLU A 26 42.15 20.12 -15.06
C GLU A 26 41.17 18.93 -14.99
N LEU A 27 41.67 17.71 -14.80
CA LEU A 27 40.82 16.54 -14.62
C LEU A 27 40.23 16.50 -13.20
N PRO A 28 39.06 15.87 -13.00
CA PRO A 28 38.55 15.55 -11.67
C PRO A 28 39.54 14.70 -10.86
N ASP A 29 39.52 14.84 -9.53
CA ASP A 29 40.35 14.07 -8.60
C ASP A 29 39.79 12.65 -8.35
N CYS A 30 39.37 11.97 -9.41
CA CYS A 30 38.86 10.60 -9.37
C CYS A 30 39.28 9.80 -10.61
N GLN A 31 39.13 8.47 -10.56
CA GLN A 31 39.45 7.60 -11.69
C GLN A 31 38.46 7.82 -12.84
N ILE A 32 38.99 8.04 -14.03
CA ILE A 32 38.23 8.24 -15.26
C ILE A 32 38.39 7.00 -16.14
N GLU A 33 37.28 6.43 -16.58
CA GLU A 33 37.25 5.29 -17.51
C GLU A 33 36.53 5.68 -18.81
N LEU A 34 37.15 5.35 -19.94
CA LEU A 34 36.59 5.51 -21.27
C LEU A 34 36.27 4.14 -21.86
N HIS A 35 34.98 3.79 -21.85
CA HIS A 35 34.49 2.53 -22.39
C HIS A 35 34.06 2.73 -23.84
N THR A 36 34.73 2.02 -24.76
CA THR A 36 34.40 2.08 -26.19
C THR A 36 33.81 0.76 -26.66
N PHE A 37 32.63 0.85 -27.29
CA PHE A 37 31.83 -0.29 -27.71
C PHE A 37 31.76 -0.44 -29.22
N ARG A 38 31.47 -1.65 -29.69
CA ARG A 38 31.32 -1.96 -31.11
C ARG A 38 30.01 -1.45 -31.73
N SER A 39 28.95 -1.33 -30.94
CA SER A 39 27.63 -0.84 -31.37
C SER A 39 26.98 0.05 -30.32
N SER A 40 25.96 0.81 -30.73
CA SER A 40 25.16 1.62 -29.82
C SER A 40 24.38 0.78 -28.81
N ASP A 41 23.92 -0.38 -29.24
CA ASP A 41 23.12 -1.27 -28.40
C ASP A 41 23.98 -1.85 -27.26
N ALA A 42 25.24 -2.17 -27.53
CA ALA A 42 26.18 -2.64 -26.51
C ALA A 42 26.52 -1.55 -25.49
N ALA A 43 26.69 -0.30 -25.94
CA ALA A 43 26.88 0.84 -25.04
C ALA A 43 25.62 1.11 -24.20
N GLY A 44 24.44 1.03 -24.81
CA GLY A 44 23.15 1.19 -24.11
C GLY A 44 22.91 0.13 -23.05
N ALA A 45 23.23 -1.14 -23.33
CA ALA A 45 23.15 -2.22 -22.35
C ALA A 45 24.10 -2.02 -21.17
N PHE A 46 25.31 -1.52 -21.42
CA PHE A 46 26.27 -1.16 -20.37
C PHE A 46 25.75 -0.03 -19.46
N VAL A 47 25.21 1.03 -20.05
CA VAL A 47 24.58 2.14 -19.31
C VAL A 47 23.42 1.65 -18.45
N ALA A 48 22.52 0.83 -19.02
CA ALA A 48 21.41 0.24 -18.27
C ALA A 48 21.91 -0.62 -17.09
N GLY A 49 23.01 -1.36 -17.27
CA GLY A 49 23.67 -2.09 -16.19
C GLY A 49 24.16 -1.20 -15.06
N LEU A 50 24.81 -0.07 -15.39
CA LEU A 50 25.27 0.94 -14.41
C LEU A 50 24.10 1.59 -13.65
N GLU A 51 22.95 1.79 -14.31
CA GLU A 51 21.75 2.32 -13.66
C GLU A 51 21.11 1.31 -12.70
N LEU A 52 21.07 0.04 -13.09
CA LEU A 52 20.48 -1.05 -12.30
C LEU A 52 21.33 -1.45 -11.09
N SER A 53 22.66 -1.33 -11.16
CA SER A 53 23.56 -1.66 -10.04
C SER A 53 23.48 -0.68 -8.87
N GLY A 54 22.63 0.36 -8.95
CA GLY A 54 22.40 1.31 -7.85
C GLY A 54 23.59 2.23 -7.56
N SER A 55 24.57 2.30 -8.46
CA SER A 55 25.88 2.95 -8.27
C SER A 55 25.85 4.48 -8.30
N ARG A 56 24.68 5.11 -8.15
CA ARG A 56 24.48 6.56 -8.36
C ARG A 56 25.26 7.47 -7.41
N ASN A 57 25.72 6.95 -6.27
CA ASN A 57 26.51 7.71 -5.30
C ASN A 57 28.03 7.52 -5.46
N THR A 58 28.47 6.55 -6.25
CA THR A 58 29.90 6.24 -6.46
C THR A 58 30.33 6.46 -7.90
N LEU A 59 29.39 6.52 -8.86
CA LEU A 59 29.68 6.70 -10.27
C LEU A 59 28.92 7.89 -10.86
N ALA A 60 29.61 8.68 -11.68
CA ALA A 60 28.98 9.59 -12.64
C ALA A 60 29.33 9.13 -14.05
N TRP A 61 28.39 9.22 -14.99
CA TRP A 61 28.66 8.81 -16.37
C TRP A 61 27.97 9.70 -17.39
N THR A 62 28.54 9.76 -18.60
CA THR A 62 27.96 10.46 -19.75
C THR A 62 28.13 9.59 -20.97
N TRP A 63 27.03 9.46 -21.72
CA TRP A 63 26.97 8.67 -22.93
C TRP A 63 27.08 9.57 -24.16
N GLU A 64 28.11 9.34 -24.98
CA GLU A 64 28.48 10.23 -26.07
C GLU A 64 28.36 9.54 -27.45
N PRO A 65 28.00 10.28 -28.51
CA PRO A 65 27.96 9.74 -29.87
C PRO A 65 29.33 9.21 -30.32
N GLY A 66 29.34 8.21 -31.19
CA GLY A 66 30.55 7.72 -31.86
C GLY A 66 30.87 8.53 -33.12
N ALA A 67 31.90 8.10 -33.86
CA ALA A 67 32.38 8.77 -35.08
C ALA A 67 31.30 9.00 -36.17
N TYR A 68 30.24 8.20 -36.16
CA TYR A 68 29.01 8.48 -36.92
C TYR A 68 28.01 9.14 -35.98
N GLN A 69 27.57 10.36 -36.32
CA GLN A 69 26.64 11.23 -35.54
C GLN A 69 25.29 10.57 -35.12
N ARG A 70 25.05 9.30 -35.46
CA ARG A 70 23.84 8.53 -35.14
C ARG A 70 24.07 7.28 -34.29
N ALA A 71 25.30 6.98 -33.85
CA ALA A 71 25.60 5.75 -33.09
C ALA A 71 26.38 6.05 -31.81
N ASN A 72 25.75 5.98 -30.63
CA ASN A 72 26.38 6.27 -29.33
C ASN A 72 27.23 5.11 -28.83
N ARG A 73 28.55 5.21 -28.92
CA ARG A 73 29.46 4.06 -28.73
C ARG A 73 30.50 4.24 -27.63
N THR A 74 30.53 5.41 -26.99
CA THR A 74 31.51 5.71 -25.96
C THR A 74 30.80 6.18 -24.70
N VAL A 75 31.15 5.59 -23.56
CA VAL A 75 30.66 5.99 -22.24
C VAL A 75 31.84 6.47 -21.43
N VAL A 76 31.76 7.71 -20.96
CA VAL A 76 32.69 8.30 -19.99
C VAL A 76 32.18 7.96 -18.60
N VAL A 77 32.98 7.32 -17.76
CA VAL A 77 32.64 6.96 -16.39
C VAL A 77 33.65 7.58 -15.44
N LEU A 78 33.15 8.27 -14.42
CA LEU A 78 33.91 8.73 -13.27
C LEU A 78 33.61 7.81 -12.10
N ARG A 79 34.66 7.24 -11.50
CA ARG A 79 34.56 6.48 -10.25
C ARG A 79 34.89 7.39 -9.08
N LEU A 80 33.87 8.02 -8.51
CA LEU A 80 34.00 9.05 -7.47
C LEU A 80 34.60 8.51 -6.16
N ASP A 81 34.60 7.19 -5.99
CA ASP A 81 35.18 6.46 -4.85
C ASP A 81 36.63 6.02 -5.06
N GLU A 82 37.14 6.10 -6.30
CA GLU A 82 38.51 5.72 -6.64
C GLU A 82 39.35 6.98 -6.95
N PRO A 83 40.52 7.18 -6.32
CA PRO A 83 41.36 8.34 -6.59
C PRO A 83 41.94 8.30 -8.01
N ARG A 84 42.19 9.47 -8.60
CA ARG A 84 42.91 9.57 -9.88
C ARG A 84 44.31 8.96 -9.73
N PRO A 85 44.78 8.13 -10.68
CA PRO A 85 46.11 7.54 -10.62
C PRO A 85 47.19 8.63 -10.73
N GLU A 86 48.35 8.40 -10.09
CA GLU A 86 49.52 9.25 -10.25
C GLU A 86 50.07 9.08 -11.67
N ALA A 87 49.84 10.08 -12.53
CA ALA A 87 50.22 10.06 -13.94
C ALA A 87 50.88 11.39 -14.33
N SER A 88 51.75 11.35 -15.34
CA SER A 88 52.46 12.52 -15.87
C SER A 88 51.66 13.34 -16.86
N ASP A 89 50.63 12.73 -17.45
CA ASP A 89 49.85 13.28 -18.56
C ASP A 89 48.40 12.79 -18.54
N VAL A 90 47.53 13.49 -19.27
CA VAL A 90 46.09 13.26 -19.33
C VAL A 90 45.76 11.86 -19.87
N GLU A 91 46.50 11.38 -20.87
CA GLU A 91 46.23 10.08 -21.50
C GLU A 91 46.52 8.93 -20.53
N SER A 92 47.62 9.01 -19.80
CA SER A 92 47.98 8.03 -18.77
C SER A 92 47.09 8.10 -17.52
N ALA A 93 46.45 9.24 -17.26
CA ALA A 93 45.49 9.41 -16.16
C ALA A 93 44.11 8.78 -16.44
N VAL A 94 43.84 8.40 -17.70
CA VAL A 94 42.53 7.95 -18.16
C VAL A 94 42.59 6.49 -18.59
N ARG A 95 41.74 5.65 -18.01
CA ARG A 95 41.72 4.23 -18.34
C ARG A 95 40.86 3.97 -19.57
N HIS A 96 41.48 3.47 -20.64
CA HIS A 96 40.77 3.04 -21.84
C HIS A 96 40.38 1.57 -21.76
N VAL A 97 39.09 1.27 -21.91
CA VAL A 97 38.55 -0.09 -21.88
C VAL A 97 37.85 -0.40 -23.21
N GLY A 98 38.46 -1.28 -24.00
CA GLY A 98 37.89 -1.83 -25.23
C GLY A 98 37.10 -3.11 -24.95
N HIS A 99 35.81 -3.13 -25.29
CA HIS A 99 34.91 -4.23 -24.94
C HIS A 99 34.75 -5.31 -26.03
N ASP A 100 35.74 -5.48 -26.90
CA ASP A 100 35.60 -6.33 -28.09
C ASP A 100 35.46 -7.85 -27.81
N HIS A 101 35.70 -8.35 -26.59
CA HIS A 101 35.75 -9.81 -26.30
C HIS A 101 35.04 -10.33 -25.03
N VAL A 102 34.18 -9.54 -24.35
CA VAL A 102 33.51 -9.98 -23.10
C VAL A 102 31.98 -10.14 -23.29
N HIS A 103 31.56 -10.79 -24.38
CA HIS A 103 30.14 -10.77 -24.80
C HIS A 103 29.36 -12.07 -24.67
N HIS A 104 29.95 -13.24 -24.41
CA HIS A 104 29.15 -14.47 -24.43
C HIS A 104 28.30 -14.68 -23.16
N GLU A 105 28.78 -14.29 -21.98
CA GLU A 105 28.06 -14.49 -20.71
C GLU A 105 27.05 -13.37 -20.40
N ALA A 106 27.37 -12.12 -20.74
CA ALA A 106 26.46 -10.98 -20.56
C ALA A 106 25.27 -11.01 -21.54
N THR A 107 25.47 -11.49 -22.77
CA THR A 107 24.38 -11.64 -23.77
C THR A 107 23.46 -12.80 -23.42
N ALA A 108 23.98 -13.87 -22.79
CA ALA A 108 23.16 -14.97 -22.28
C ALA A 108 22.29 -14.54 -21.08
N GLN A 109 22.80 -13.67 -20.21
CA GLN A 109 22.02 -13.08 -19.11
C GLN A 109 20.99 -12.05 -19.61
N ALA A 110 21.32 -11.22 -20.60
CA ALA A 110 20.36 -10.30 -21.22
C ALA A 110 19.24 -11.04 -21.96
N ALA A 111 19.55 -12.08 -22.73
CA ALA A 111 18.55 -12.93 -23.38
C ALA A 111 17.67 -13.70 -22.37
N SER A 112 18.25 -14.10 -21.23
CA SER A 112 17.50 -14.70 -20.12
C SER A 112 16.56 -13.69 -19.43
N MET A 113 17.00 -12.45 -19.26
CA MET A 113 16.20 -11.36 -18.71
C MET A 113 15.10 -10.90 -19.67
N ASP A 114 15.37 -10.80 -20.97
CA ASP A 114 14.37 -10.50 -21.99
C ASP A 114 13.34 -11.63 -22.10
N ALA A 115 13.77 -12.89 -22.04
CA ALA A 115 12.87 -14.03 -21.99
C ALA A 115 12.01 -14.04 -20.70
N LEU A 116 12.58 -13.67 -19.56
CA LEU A 116 11.85 -13.54 -18.29
C LEU A 116 10.86 -12.37 -18.33
N GLN A 117 11.25 -11.23 -18.90
CA GLN A 117 10.37 -10.08 -19.09
C GLN A 117 9.27 -10.37 -20.11
N ALA A 118 9.57 -11.08 -21.19
CA ALA A 118 8.58 -11.53 -22.16
C ALA A 118 7.56 -12.48 -21.52
N ARG A 119 8.02 -13.48 -20.75
CA ARG A 119 7.13 -14.37 -19.97
C ARG A 119 6.29 -13.59 -18.96
N ARG A 120 6.84 -12.59 -18.29
CA ARG A 120 6.09 -11.71 -17.38
C ARG A 120 5.05 -10.87 -18.13
N ARG A 121 5.38 -10.34 -19.31
CA ARG A 121 4.44 -9.58 -20.15
C ARG A 121 3.33 -10.47 -20.69
N GLU A 122 3.64 -11.69 -21.11
CA GLU A 122 2.66 -12.69 -21.53
C GLU A 122 1.74 -13.09 -20.38
N ALA A 123 2.30 -13.37 -19.20
CA ALA A 123 1.52 -13.66 -17.99
C ALA A 123 0.62 -12.48 -17.59
N GLN A 124 1.13 -11.25 -17.68
CA GLN A 124 0.34 -10.05 -17.41
C GLN A 124 -0.76 -9.84 -18.45
N ALA A 125 -0.48 -10.01 -19.73
CA ALA A 125 -1.46 -9.88 -20.79
C ALA A 125 -2.56 -10.94 -20.68
N ASP A 126 -2.21 -12.15 -20.25
CA ASP A 126 -3.19 -13.20 -20.00
C ASP A 126 -4.06 -12.90 -18.77
N ALA A 127 -3.44 -12.43 -17.67
CA ALA A 127 -4.15 -11.96 -16.49
C ALA A 127 -5.09 -10.79 -16.80
N ASP A 128 -4.64 -9.80 -17.59
CA ASP A 128 -5.45 -8.66 -18.00
C ASP A 128 -6.66 -9.10 -18.83
N ARG A 129 -6.50 -10.09 -19.72
CA ARG A 129 -7.63 -10.65 -20.48
C ARG A 129 -8.66 -11.33 -19.58
N ARG A 130 -8.22 -12.19 -18.67
CA ARG A 130 -9.11 -12.93 -17.74
C ARG A 130 -9.84 -11.98 -16.78
N THR A 131 -9.14 -10.98 -16.27
CA THR A 131 -9.68 -10.03 -15.29
C THR A 131 -10.58 -8.98 -15.94
N SER A 132 -10.34 -8.61 -17.20
CA SER A 132 -11.13 -7.57 -17.89
C SER A 132 -12.59 -7.97 -18.12
N SER A 133 -12.85 -9.21 -18.55
CA SER A 133 -14.23 -9.69 -18.74
C SER A 133 -14.98 -9.76 -17.42
N LEU A 134 -14.32 -10.30 -16.38
CA LEU A 134 -14.87 -10.41 -15.04
C LEU A 134 -15.18 -9.04 -14.42
N ARG A 135 -14.26 -8.08 -14.57
CA ARG A 135 -14.46 -6.69 -14.11
C ARG A 135 -15.66 -6.05 -14.79
N LEU A 136 -15.83 -6.26 -16.10
CA LEU A 136 -17.00 -5.76 -16.81
C LEU A 136 -18.28 -6.43 -16.29
N ALA A 137 -18.29 -7.76 -16.16
CA ALA A 137 -19.43 -8.52 -15.68
C ALA A 137 -19.86 -8.09 -14.28
N GLY A 138 -18.92 -7.95 -13.34
CA GLY A 138 -19.25 -7.50 -12.00
C GLY A 138 -19.65 -6.03 -11.94
N LYS A 139 -19.05 -5.15 -12.76
CA LYS A 139 -19.52 -3.74 -12.86
C LYS A 139 -20.96 -3.66 -13.38
N VAL A 140 -21.30 -4.44 -14.41
CA VAL A 140 -22.68 -4.56 -14.91
C VAL A 140 -23.61 -5.10 -13.82
N ALA A 141 -23.13 -6.06 -13.03
CA ALA A 141 -23.85 -6.59 -11.88
C ALA A 141 -23.87 -5.67 -10.66
N GLY A 142 -23.27 -4.48 -10.70
CA GLY A 142 -23.29 -3.49 -9.61
C GLY A 142 -22.25 -3.71 -8.51
N PHE A 143 -21.20 -4.50 -8.76
CA PHE A 143 -20.07 -4.65 -7.84
C PHE A 143 -18.99 -3.61 -8.09
N GLU A 144 -18.49 -3.02 -7.01
CA GLU A 144 -17.31 -2.17 -7.04
C GLU A 144 -16.03 -3.01 -7.12
N VAL A 145 -15.08 -2.55 -7.92
CA VAL A 145 -13.75 -3.15 -8.07
C VAL A 145 -12.76 -2.34 -7.24
N TYR A 146 -12.18 -2.96 -6.22
CA TYR A 146 -11.29 -2.30 -5.27
C TYR A 146 -9.80 -2.50 -5.56
N GLY A 147 -9.45 -3.52 -6.34
CA GLY A 147 -8.06 -3.83 -6.70
C GLY A 147 -7.95 -5.11 -7.50
N TYR A 148 -6.81 -5.33 -8.15
CA TYR A 148 -6.50 -6.57 -8.85
C TYR A 148 -4.98 -6.84 -8.85
N ALA A 149 -4.64 -8.11 -8.95
CA ALA A 149 -3.30 -8.63 -9.19
C ALA A 149 -3.35 -9.59 -10.39
N SER A 150 -2.21 -10.17 -10.76
CA SER A 150 -2.13 -11.14 -11.85
C SER A 150 -2.97 -12.40 -11.62
N ASP A 151 -3.28 -12.70 -10.37
CA ASP A 151 -3.89 -13.94 -9.90
C ASP A 151 -5.22 -13.72 -9.17
N TRP A 152 -5.66 -12.48 -8.97
CA TRP A 152 -6.97 -12.21 -8.34
C TRP A 152 -7.56 -10.81 -8.64
N VAL A 153 -8.86 -10.64 -8.41
CA VAL A 153 -9.59 -9.36 -8.44
C VAL A 153 -10.44 -9.19 -7.18
N ARG A 154 -10.33 -8.06 -6.48
CA ARG A 154 -11.18 -7.74 -5.32
C ARG A 154 -12.45 -7.02 -5.76
N MET A 155 -13.60 -7.61 -5.46
CA MET A 155 -14.92 -7.17 -5.92
C MET A 155 -15.99 -7.31 -4.83
N GLY A 156 -16.66 -6.20 -4.51
CA GLY A 156 -17.72 -6.21 -3.49
C GLY A 156 -17.24 -6.80 -2.15
N PRO A 157 -17.94 -7.80 -1.57
CA PRO A 157 -17.55 -8.40 -0.30
C PRO A 157 -16.35 -9.36 -0.39
N GLY A 158 -15.87 -9.72 -1.59
CA GLY A 158 -14.93 -10.83 -1.77
C GLY A 158 -13.74 -10.55 -2.67
N ILE A 159 -12.83 -11.53 -2.72
CA ILE A 159 -11.69 -11.63 -3.63
C ILE A 159 -11.97 -12.81 -4.56
N VAL A 160 -11.80 -12.61 -5.86
CA VAL A 160 -11.89 -13.67 -6.86
C VAL A 160 -10.48 -14.05 -7.29
N SER A 161 -10.00 -15.25 -6.94
CA SER A 161 -8.71 -15.79 -7.38
C SER A 161 -8.87 -16.70 -8.59
N PHE A 162 -7.82 -16.82 -9.41
CA PHE A 162 -7.75 -17.75 -10.54
C PHE A 162 -6.87 -18.94 -10.17
N GLU A 163 -7.49 -20.08 -9.89
CA GLU A 163 -6.81 -21.33 -9.53
C GLU A 163 -6.76 -22.30 -10.72
N GLU A 164 -6.00 -23.39 -10.58
CA GLU A 164 -5.84 -24.39 -11.65
C GLU A 164 -7.19 -25.02 -12.06
N GLU A 165 -8.08 -25.23 -11.09
CA GLU A 165 -9.39 -25.85 -11.28
C GLU A 165 -10.50 -24.85 -11.68
N GLY A 166 -10.24 -23.54 -11.63
CA GLY A 166 -11.21 -22.50 -11.96
C GLY A 166 -11.10 -21.24 -11.11
N MET A 167 -12.09 -20.37 -11.21
CA MET A 167 -12.15 -19.16 -10.39
C MET A 167 -12.72 -19.46 -9.01
N VAL A 168 -12.15 -18.89 -7.96
CA VAL A 168 -12.58 -19.10 -6.57
C VAL A 168 -12.94 -17.77 -5.94
N VAL A 169 -14.07 -17.72 -5.24
CA VAL A 169 -14.52 -16.53 -4.50
C VAL A 169 -14.24 -16.74 -3.02
N THR A 170 -13.46 -15.83 -2.45
CA THR A 170 -13.06 -15.84 -1.04
C THR A 170 -13.63 -14.62 -0.33
N VAL A 171 -14.30 -14.82 0.80
CA VAL A 171 -14.89 -13.75 1.62
C VAL A 171 -14.49 -13.94 3.07
N ALA A 172 -14.04 -12.87 3.73
CA ALA A 172 -13.75 -12.91 5.16
C ALA A 172 -15.00 -13.28 5.97
N ASP A 173 -14.83 -14.06 7.04
CA ASP A 173 -15.91 -14.43 7.96
C ASP A 173 -16.57 -13.22 8.65
N GLY A 174 -15.94 -12.05 8.55
CA GLY A 174 -16.37 -10.79 9.14
C GLY A 174 -16.31 -10.80 10.66
N HIS A 175 -15.34 -11.53 11.22
CA HIS A 175 -15.04 -11.55 12.65
C HIS A 175 -14.29 -10.29 13.13
N GLU A 176 -14.62 -9.12 12.58
CA GLU A 176 -14.23 -7.85 13.17
C GLU A 176 -15.06 -7.65 14.46
N GLY A 177 -14.66 -8.29 15.57
CA GLY A 177 -15.40 -8.22 16.84
C GLY A 177 -15.33 -9.42 17.77
N ASN A 178 -14.55 -10.47 17.45
CA ASN A 178 -14.35 -11.67 18.27
C ASN A 178 -15.56 -12.59 18.52
N ASP A 179 -16.75 -12.32 17.95
CA ASP A 179 -17.94 -13.14 18.21
C ASP A 179 -18.05 -14.33 17.23
N PRO A 180 -17.96 -15.60 17.71
CA PRO A 180 -18.12 -16.79 16.87
C PRO A 180 -19.52 -16.97 16.30
N SER A 181 -20.56 -16.39 16.93
CA SER A 181 -21.95 -16.54 16.47
C SER A 181 -22.20 -15.89 15.11
N ILE A 182 -21.44 -14.84 14.77
CA ILE A 182 -21.50 -14.18 13.46
C ILE A 182 -21.00 -15.13 12.38
N ARG A 183 -19.88 -15.84 12.63
CA ARG A 183 -19.32 -16.83 11.71
C ARG A 183 -20.32 -17.95 11.49
N ASP A 184 -20.90 -18.48 12.56
CA ASP A 184 -21.84 -19.60 12.47
C ASP A 184 -23.09 -19.20 11.67
N ARG A 185 -23.63 -17.99 11.93
CA ARG A 185 -24.73 -17.46 11.14
C ARG A 185 -24.34 -17.22 9.68
N TYR A 186 -23.14 -16.73 9.44
CA TYR A 186 -22.63 -16.55 8.08
C TYR A 186 -22.52 -17.88 7.34
N ALA A 187 -22.05 -18.94 8.01
CA ALA A 187 -21.95 -20.28 7.45
C ALA A 187 -23.33 -20.86 7.05
N GLU A 188 -24.39 -20.55 7.79
CA GLU A 188 -25.77 -20.93 7.44
C GLU A 188 -26.31 -20.19 6.21
N LEU A 189 -25.84 -18.96 5.97
CA LEU A 189 -26.31 -18.09 4.88
C LEU A 189 -25.41 -18.14 3.64
N ALA A 190 -24.17 -18.61 3.80
CA ALA A 190 -23.21 -18.74 2.72
C ALA A 190 -23.71 -19.72 1.64
N PRO A 191 -23.21 -19.62 0.40
CA PRO A 191 -23.54 -20.58 -0.65
C PRO A 191 -23.22 -22.02 -0.21
N VAL A 192 -24.09 -22.98 -0.55
CA VAL A 192 -24.04 -24.38 -0.06
C VAL A 192 -22.69 -25.07 -0.32
N ASP A 193 -22.02 -24.75 -1.43
CA ASP A 193 -20.73 -25.37 -1.82
C ASP A 193 -19.51 -24.58 -1.32
N THR A 194 -19.66 -23.86 -0.20
CA THR A 194 -18.59 -23.06 0.40
C THR A 194 -17.91 -23.82 1.53
N ARG A 195 -16.58 -23.87 1.50
CA ARG A 195 -15.78 -24.35 2.64
C ARG A 195 -15.38 -23.19 3.53
N TYR A 196 -15.33 -23.42 4.84
CA TYR A 196 -14.71 -22.49 5.77
C TYR A 196 -13.24 -22.87 5.99
N ASP A 197 -12.35 -21.91 5.82
CA ASP A 197 -10.93 -22.03 6.13
C ASP A 197 -10.66 -21.39 7.50
N PRO A 198 -10.39 -22.18 8.55
CA PRO A 198 -10.21 -21.65 9.89
C PRO A 198 -8.86 -20.95 10.09
N GLU A 199 -7.85 -21.24 9.28
CA GLU A 199 -6.51 -20.65 9.40
C GLU A 199 -6.53 -19.22 8.86
N GLU A 200 -7.09 -19.05 7.68
CA GLU A 200 -7.22 -17.75 7.01
C GLU A 200 -8.50 -16.99 7.42
N ARG A 201 -9.41 -17.65 8.13
CA ARG A 201 -10.70 -17.10 8.60
C ARG A 201 -11.59 -16.60 7.47
N VAL A 202 -11.66 -17.39 6.41
CA VAL A 202 -12.39 -17.05 5.19
C VAL A 202 -13.34 -18.16 4.77
N PHE A 203 -14.39 -17.78 4.06
CA PHE A 203 -15.26 -18.66 3.33
C PHE A 203 -14.80 -18.71 1.88
N VAL A 204 -14.57 -19.91 1.35
CA VAL A 204 -14.01 -20.16 0.02
C VAL A 204 -15.02 -20.96 -0.78
N SER A 205 -15.44 -20.45 -1.94
CA SER A 205 -16.33 -21.18 -2.82
C SER A 205 -15.64 -22.41 -3.43
N ARG A 206 -16.43 -23.36 -3.95
CA ARG A 206 -15.92 -24.29 -4.97
C ARG A 206 -15.32 -23.55 -6.18
N PRO A 207 -14.50 -24.22 -7.00
CA PRO A 207 -14.08 -23.69 -8.30
C PRO A 207 -15.28 -23.38 -9.21
N LEU A 208 -15.21 -22.23 -9.88
CA LEU A 208 -16.25 -21.67 -10.75
C LEU A 208 -15.73 -21.53 -12.19
N ASN A 209 -16.58 -21.86 -13.16
CA ASN A 209 -16.13 -22.03 -14.54
C ASN A 209 -16.32 -20.78 -15.44
N ASN A 210 -17.08 -19.78 -14.99
CA ASN A 210 -17.42 -18.61 -15.80
C ASN A 210 -17.80 -17.38 -14.96
N ASP A 211 -17.73 -16.20 -15.56
CA ASP A 211 -18.02 -14.90 -14.93
C ASP A 211 -19.44 -14.84 -14.34
N ALA A 212 -20.42 -15.51 -14.96
CA ALA A 212 -21.79 -15.52 -14.48
C ALA A 212 -21.95 -16.33 -13.17
N GLU A 213 -21.23 -17.44 -13.03
CA GLU A 213 -21.12 -18.17 -11.76
C GLU A 213 -20.46 -17.31 -10.69
N VAL A 214 -19.36 -16.62 -11.01
CA VAL A 214 -18.69 -15.70 -10.07
C VAL A 214 -19.64 -14.61 -9.58
N VAL A 215 -20.36 -13.96 -10.49
CA VAL A 215 -21.32 -12.90 -10.15
C VAL A 215 -22.45 -13.42 -9.26
N ARG A 216 -23.00 -14.62 -9.55
CA ARG A 216 -24.04 -15.22 -8.69
C ARG A 216 -23.50 -15.55 -7.30
N THR A 217 -22.31 -16.13 -7.21
CA THR A 217 -21.66 -16.46 -5.94
C THR A 217 -21.36 -15.20 -5.13
N LEU A 218 -20.84 -14.14 -5.75
CA LEU A 218 -20.63 -12.84 -5.10
C LEU A 218 -21.93 -12.23 -4.58
N ARG A 219 -23.05 -12.37 -5.30
CA ARG A 219 -24.36 -11.90 -4.84
C ARG A 219 -24.85 -12.67 -3.63
N ALA A 220 -24.77 -14.00 -3.66
CA ALA A 220 -25.14 -14.82 -2.51
C ALA A 220 -24.30 -14.48 -1.27
N PHE A 221 -22.99 -14.26 -1.43
CA PHE A 221 -22.16 -13.78 -0.32
C PHE A 221 -22.52 -12.37 0.14
N GLN A 222 -22.86 -11.46 -0.77
CA GLN A 222 -23.33 -10.11 -0.38
C GLN A 222 -24.61 -10.19 0.46
N ASP A 223 -25.56 -11.03 0.08
CA ASP A 223 -26.80 -11.24 0.82
C ASP A 223 -26.52 -11.86 2.20
N ALA A 224 -25.58 -12.80 2.30
CA ALA A 224 -25.12 -13.35 3.58
C ALA A 224 -24.48 -12.27 4.47
N VAL A 225 -23.59 -11.42 3.91
CA VAL A 225 -22.99 -10.28 4.62
C VAL A 225 -24.05 -9.34 5.17
N LEU A 226 -25.06 -9.01 4.35
CA LEU A 226 -26.16 -8.14 4.75
C LEU A 226 -27.04 -8.81 5.82
N GLY A 227 -27.30 -10.12 5.71
CA GLY A 227 -28.03 -10.90 6.71
C GLY A 227 -27.33 -10.92 8.07
N CYS A 228 -26.00 -10.83 8.09
CA CYS A 228 -25.19 -10.73 9.31
C CYS A 228 -24.98 -9.29 9.81
N ALA A 229 -25.44 -8.26 9.09
CA ALA A 229 -25.09 -6.86 9.40
C ALA A 229 -25.57 -6.40 10.78
N LEU A 230 -26.78 -6.82 11.19
CA LEU A 230 -27.32 -6.49 12.52
C LEU A 230 -26.50 -7.14 13.63
N LEU A 231 -26.18 -8.44 13.50
CA LEU A 231 -25.35 -9.16 14.47
C LEU A 231 -23.94 -8.57 14.57
N ARG A 232 -23.33 -8.20 13.43
CA ARG A 232 -22.03 -7.50 13.42
C ARG A 232 -22.09 -6.17 14.17
N LYS A 233 -23.15 -5.39 13.96
CA LYS A 233 -23.36 -4.12 14.66
C LYS A 233 -23.53 -4.34 16.16
N GLU A 234 -24.29 -5.36 16.57
CA GLU A 234 -24.51 -5.72 17.98
C GLU A 234 -23.23 -6.20 18.65
N ALA A 235 -22.47 -7.11 18.03
CA ALA A 235 -21.21 -7.61 18.56
C ALA A 235 -20.15 -6.50 18.65
N TRP A 236 -20.04 -5.65 17.62
CA TRP A 236 -19.15 -4.48 17.65
C TRP A 236 -19.54 -3.54 18.80
N HIS A 237 -20.83 -3.30 18.99
CA HIS A 237 -21.32 -2.47 20.09
C HIS A 237 -21.01 -3.09 21.45
N ALA A 238 -21.24 -4.39 21.63
CA ALA A 238 -20.90 -5.12 22.85
C ALA A 238 -19.40 -5.06 23.15
N ALA A 239 -18.55 -5.27 22.14
CA ALA A 239 -17.10 -5.14 22.28
C ALA A 239 -16.67 -3.71 22.64
N PHE A 240 -17.29 -2.70 22.01
CA PHE A 240 -17.06 -1.30 22.34
C PHE A 240 -17.41 -1.00 23.80
N VAL A 241 -18.59 -1.42 24.26
CA VAL A 241 -19.05 -1.29 25.66
C VAL A 241 -18.07 -1.97 26.61
N ALA A 242 -17.70 -3.22 26.34
CA ALA A 242 -16.76 -3.99 27.16
C ALA A 242 -15.35 -3.37 27.23
N SER A 243 -14.91 -2.71 26.16
CA SER A 243 -13.60 -2.05 26.10
C SER A 243 -13.56 -0.70 26.81
N MET A 244 -14.73 -0.08 27.05
CA MET A 244 -14.82 1.27 27.59
C MET A 244 -14.45 1.30 29.06
N LYS A 245 -13.40 2.05 29.40
CA LYS A 245 -12.91 2.19 30.77
C LYS A 245 -13.46 3.42 31.47
N MET A 246 -13.87 3.25 32.72
CA MET A 246 -14.14 4.37 33.63
C MET A 246 -12.82 4.99 34.07
N ASN A 247 -12.43 6.11 33.45
CA ASN A 247 -11.22 6.85 33.81
C ASN A 247 -11.55 7.99 34.81
N PRO A 248 -10.53 8.62 35.46
CA PRO A 248 -10.79 9.65 36.47
C PRO A 248 -11.58 10.87 35.96
N PRO A 249 -11.37 11.40 34.73
CA PRO A 249 -12.23 12.43 34.16
C PRO A 249 -13.70 12.01 34.01
N ARG A 250 -13.97 10.81 33.48
CA ARG A 250 -15.33 10.27 33.31
C ARG A 250 -16.00 10.09 34.65
N ARG A 251 -15.30 9.50 35.62
CA ARG A 251 -15.82 9.32 36.99
C ARG A 251 -16.24 10.66 37.59
N ARG A 252 -15.37 11.68 37.51
CA ARG A 252 -15.70 13.04 37.98
C ARG A 252 -16.93 13.62 37.30
N PHE A 253 -17.04 13.47 35.98
CA PHE A 253 -18.20 13.96 35.24
C PHE A 253 -19.48 13.21 35.64
N ILE A 254 -19.44 11.87 35.73
CA ILE A 254 -20.59 11.05 36.13
C ILE A 254 -21.02 11.35 37.57
N THR A 255 -20.07 11.55 38.50
CA THR A 255 -20.39 11.98 39.87
C THR A 255 -21.08 13.35 39.88
N ALA A 256 -20.53 14.34 39.17
CA ALA A 256 -21.16 15.66 39.09
C ALA A 256 -22.55 15.59 38.41
N ALA A 257 -22.71 14.71 37.42
CA ALA A 257 -23.95 14.48 36.70
C ALA A 257 -25.01 13.80 37.58
N ALA A 258 -24.60 12.89 38.45
CA ALA A 258 -25.47 12.25 39.43
C ALA A 258 -26.00 13.25 40.47
N GLU A 259 -25.17 14.21 40.89
CA GLU A 259 -25.52 15.22 41.89
C GLU A 259 -26.35 16.37 41.31
N ASN A 260 -26.02 16.83 40.10
CA ASN A 260 -26.54 18.09 39.54
C ASN A 260 -27.39 17.91 38.28
N GLY A 261 -27.49 16.68 37.75
CA GLY A 261 -28.04 16.43 36.42
C GLY A 261 -27.10 16.84 35.29
N VAL A 262 -27.45 16.49 34.04
CA VAL A 262 -26.70 16.90 32.84
C VAL A 262 -27.54 17.86 32.01
N THR A 263 -26.94 19.02 31.70
CA THR A 263 -27.53 19.99 30.78
C THR A 263 -26.80 19.94 29.45
N LEU A 264 -27.56 19.92 28.35
CA LEU A 264 -27.01 19.97 27.01
C LEU A 264 -27.17 21.36 26.40
N ALA A 265 -26.15 21.82 25.69
CA ALA A 265 -26.20 23.07 24.94
C ALA A 265 -25.44 22.96 23.63
N TYR A 266 -25.91 23.66 22.59
CA TYR A 266 -25.15 23.80 21.36
C TYR A 266 -24.34 25.08 21.39
N ARG A 267 -23.01 24.98 21.28
CA ARG A 267 -22.11 26.11 21.06
C ARG A 267 -21.44 25.98 19.71
N ARG A 268 -21.67 26.94 18.82
CA ARG A 268 -21.14 26.93 17.44
C ARG A 268 -21.46 25.61 16.71
N ASN A 269 -22.70 25.13 16.83
CA ASN A 269 -23.20 23.86 16.28
C ASN A 269 -22.56 22.58 16.86
N ASN A 270 -21.74 22.68 17.92
CA ASN A 270 -21.23 21.53 18.63
C ASN A 270 -21.99 21.33 19.95
N LEU A 271 -22.45 20.10 20.18
CA LEU A 271 -23.05 19.71 21.44
C LEU A 271 -22.01 19.75 22.56
N GLN A 272 -22.37 20.38 23.67
CA GLN A 272 -21.64 20.34 24.93
C GLN A 272 -22.57 19.83 26.03
N ALA A 273 -22.06 18.93 26.85
CA ALA A 273 -22.75 18.44 28.03
C ALA A 273 -22.05 19.00 29.27
N SER A 274 -22.84 19.54 30.20
CA SER A 274 -22.34 20.14 31.43
C SER A 274 -22.96 19.45 32.64
N ALA A 275 -22.16 19.23 33.68
CA ALA A 275 -22.56 18.67 34.95
C ALA A 275 -21.79 19.39 36.07
N GLY A 276 -22.49 20.21 36.86
CA GLY A 276 -21.84 21.20 37.73
C GLY A 276 -20.92 22.13 36.92
N ASP A 277 -19.67 22.24 37.35
CA ASP A 277 -18.65 23.08 36.68
C ASP A 277 -17.89 22.35 35.55
N LEU A 278 -18.20 21.07 35.30
CA LEU A 278 -17.52 20.24 34.31
C LEU A 278 -18.24 20.30 32.96
N VAL A 279 -17.45 20.39 31.89
CA VAL A 279 -17.96 20.40 30.50
C VAL A 279 -17.23 19.35 29.68
N ILE A 280 -18.00 18.56 28.93
CA ILE A 280 -17.49 17.61 27.94
C ILE A 280 -18.06 17.92 26.55
N GLY A 281 -17.31 17.56 25.51
CA GLY A 281 -17.73 17.74 24.12
C GLY A 281 -18.64 16.62 23.63
N ALA A 282 -19.23 16.85 22.45
CA ALA A 282 -20.14 15.93 21.77
C ALA A 282 -19.63 14.49 21.68
N THR A 283 -18.36 14.30 21.30
CA THR A 283 -17.76 12.97 21.13
C THR A 283 -17.77 12.17 22.43
N GLU A 284 -17.31 12.78 23.53
CA GLU A 284 -17.28 12.11 24.83
C GLU A 284 -18.70 11.85 25.34
N PHE A 285 -19.61 12.82 25.20
CA PHE A 285 -21.01 12.63 25.56
C PHE A 285 -21.65 11.46 24.79
N SER A 286 -21.47 11.40 23.48
CA SER A 286 -21.97 10.30 22.65
C SER A 286 -21.34 8.95 23.01
N MET A 287 -20.10 8.91 23.50
CA MET A 287 -19.51 7.68 24.03
C MET A 287 -20.20 7.22 25.31
N LEU A 288 -20.42 8.14 26.27
CA LEU A 288 -21.11 7.85 27.53
C LEU A 288 -22.57 7.41 27.31
N GLU A 289 -23.26 8.04 26.36
CA GLU A 289 -24.60 7.66 25.93
C GLU A 289 -24.58 6.27 25.25
N ARG A 290 -23.62 6.02 24.37
CA ARG A 290 -23.50 4.75 23.66
C ARG A 290 -23.18 3.59 24.59
N VAL A 291 -22.36 3.77 25.63
CA VAL A 291 -22.13 2.70 26.63
C VAL A 291 -23.24 2.59 27.67
N GLY A 292 -24.28 3.42 27.54
CA GLY A 292 -25.45 3.38 28.39
C GLY A 292 -25.20 3.91 29.78
N TRP A 293 -24.14 4.68 30.06
CA TRP A 293 -23.91 5.33 31.37
C TRP A 293 -24.71 6.62 31.56
N ILE A 294 -25.12 7.23 30.45
CA ILE A 294 -25.98 8.39 30.42
C ILE A 294 -27.13 8.11 29.46
N ARG A 295 -28.34 8.56 29.82
CA ARG A 295 -29.51 8.54 28.95
C ARG A 295 -29.92 9.97 28.64
N ARG A 296 -30.03 10.28 27.35
CA ARG A 296 -30.51 11.58 26.88
C ARG A 296 -32.03 11.59 26.77
N ASP A 297 -32.64 12.69 27.19
CA ASP A 297 -34.04 13.02 26.95
C ASP A 297 -34.13 14.47 26.45
N GLY A 298 -34.26 14.64 25.13
CA GLY A 298 -34.25 15.98 24.52
C GLY A 298 -32.93 16.74 24.73
N MET A 299 -32.98 17.82 25.52
CA MET A 299 -31.82 18.68 25.86
C MET A 299 -31.34 18.51 27.30
N THR A 300 -31.84 17.49 27.99
CA THR A 300 -31.32 17.05 29.28
C THR A 300 -30.79 15.63 29.16
N ALA A 301 -29.98 15.24 30.12
CA ALA A 301 -29.57 13.85 30.26
C ALA A 301 -29.40 13.48 31.74
N SER A 302 -29.50 12.19 32.03
CA SER A 302 -29.36 11.65 33.38
C SER A 302 -28.42 10.46 33.39
N VAL A 303 -27.75 10.23 34.53
CA VAL A 303 -26.94 9.03 34.76
C VAL A 303 -27.89 7.84 34.91
N THR A 304 -27.56 6.74 34.23
CA THR A 304 -28.30 5.47 34.31
C THR A 304 -27.78 4.61 35.45
N ASP A 305 -28.48 3.53 35.78
CA ASP A 305 -28.03 2.56 36.79
C ASP A 305 -26.67 1.94 36.40
N GLU A 306 -26.43 1.69 35.11
CA GLU A 306 -25.14 1.23 34.60
C GLU A 306 -24.03 2.28 34.80
N GLY A 307 -24.36 3.56 34.63
CA GLY A 307 -23.44 4.67 34.88
C GLY A 307 -23.10 4.83 36.35
N PHE A 308 -24.09 4.69 37.25
CA PHE A 308 -23.90 4.66 38.69
C PHE A 308 -22.99 3.51 39.10
N ALA A 309 -23.30 2.29 38.65
CA ALA A 309 -22.50 1.10 38.93
C ALA A 309 -21.06 1.24 38.40
N ALA A 310 -20.87 1.69 37.16
CA ALA A 310 -19.54 1.85 36.57
C ALA A 310 -18.68 2.92 37.28
N ALA A 311 -19.31 3.91 37.91
CA ALA A 311 -18.64 4.96 38.67
C ALA A 311 -18.44 4.62 40.15
N ASP A 312 -18.87 3.45 40.60
CA ASP A 312 -18.93 3.03 42.02
C ASP A 312 -19.78 4.00 42.88
N LEU A 313 -20.90 4.48 42.34
CA LEU A 313 -21.83 5.39 43.00
C LEU A 313 -23.12 4.66 43.40
N ASN A 314 -23.68 5.01 44.56
CA ASN A 314 -25.02 4.56 44.92
C ASN A 314 -26.07 5.46 44.23
N PRO A 315 -27.11 4.91 43.60
CA PRO A 315 -28.18 5.72 43.05
C PRO A 315 -28.83 6.54 44.17
N ALA A 316 -29.06 7.83 43.91
CA ALA A 316 -29.76 8.68 44.86
C ALA A 316 -31.16 8.08 45.14
N PRO A 317 -31.62 8.02 46.40
CA PRO A 317 -32.95 7.50 46.70
C PRO A 317 -33.99 8.34 45.95
N ALA A 318 -34.87 7.66 45.22
CA ALA A 318 -35.95 8.32 44.49
C ALA A 318 -36.72 9.25 45.44
N PRO A 319 -37.06 10.48 45.02
CA PRO A 319 -37.82 11.39 45.85
C PRO A 319 -39.15 10.70 46.21
N ARG A 320 -39.41 10.55 47.51
CA ARG A 320 -40.70 10.08 48.01
C ARG A 320 -41.74 11.13 47.60
N LEU A 321 -42.68 10.72 46.75
CA LEU A 321 -43.89 11.48 46.42
C LEU A 321 -44.71 11.76 47.68
#